data_AF-A0A8X7Y0Y0-F1
#
_entry.id   AF-A0A8X7Y0Y0-F1
#
_cell.length_a   1.000
_cell.length_b   1.000
_cell.length_c   1.000
_cell.angle_alpha   90.00
_cell.angle_beta   90.00
_cell.angle_gamma   90.00
#
_symmetry.space_group_name_H-M   'P 1'
#
loop_
_entity.id
_entity.type
_entity.pdbx_description
1 polymer ?
#
loop_
_entity_poly.entity_id
_entity_poly.type
_entity_poly.pdbx_seq_one_letter_code
_entity_poly.pdbx_strand_id
1 'polypeptide(L)' 'MKTAVAMINLSPSVPLDFDVPNRVWKGKDVSYAHLRVFGCRASVHVPRDERSKLDSKTKQCIFLGSKDDEFGYRL' A
#
# COMPACT_ATOMS: atom_id res chain seq x y z
N MET A 1 -3.59 -4.99 -12.54
CA MET A 1 -2.51 -4.05 -12.18
C MET A 1 -3.00 -2.60 -11.92
N LYS A 2 -4.24 -2.38 -11.47
CA LYS A 2 -4.75 -1.01 -11.21
C LYS A 2 -4.55 -0.60 -9.74
N THR A 3 -4.73 -1.55 -8.82
CA THR A 3 -4.62 -1.32 -7.37
C THR A 3 -3.21 -0.89 -6.91
N ALA A 4 -2.14 -1.52 -7.40
CA ALA A 4 -0.77 -1.15 -7.02
C ALA A 4 -0.41 0.30 -7.45
N VAL A 5 -0.77 0.68 -8.68
CA VAL A 5 -0.55 2.04 -9.20
C VAL A 5 -1.37 3.07 -8.40
N ALA A 6 -2.62 2.73 -8.08
CA ALA A 6 -3.45 3.58 -7.23
C ALA A 6 -2.84 3.78 -5.84
N MET A 7 -2.34 2.72 -5.20
CA MET A 7 -1.68 2.81 -3.89
C MET A 7 -0.41 3.66 -3.95
N ILE A 8 0.43 3.50 -4.96
CA ILE A 8 1.66 4.31 -5.12
C ILE A 8 1.30 5.80 -5.24
N ASN A 9 0.31 6.14 -6.06
CA ASN A 9 -0.11 7.52 -6.27
C ASN A 9 -0.84 8.13 -5.06
N LEU A 10 -1.33 7.29 -4.13
CA LEU A 10 -2.02 7.70 -2.91
C LEU A 10 -1.14 7.61 -1.65
N SER A 11 0.09 7.10 -1.77
CA SER A 11 1.03 6.97 -0.66
C SER A 11 1.98 8.18 -0.61
N PRO A 12 2.46 8.58 0.58
CA PRO A 12 3.55 9.53 0.72
C PRO A 12 4.77 9.12 -0.09
N SER A 13 5.41 10.09 -0.76
CA SER A 13 6.57 9.85 -1.61
C SER A 13 7.77 10.64 -1.11
N VAL A 14 8.90 9.96 -0.90
CA VAL A 14 10.13 10.58 -0.38
C VAL A 14 10.63 11.74 -1.27
N PRO A 15 10.66 11.63 -2.61
CA PRO A 15 11.05 12.75 -3.47
C PRO A 15 10.12 13.97 -3.42
N LEU A 16 8.94 13.85 -2.82
CA LEU A 16 7.95 14.93 -2.67
C LEU A 16 7.87 15.42 -1.22
N ASP A 17 8.95 15.29 -0.43
CA ASP A 17 8.97 15.62 0.99
C ASP A 17 7.83 14.93 1.78
N PHE A 18 7.56 13.67 1.42
CA PHE A 18 6.46 12.86 1.95
C PHE A 18 5.04 13.37 1.61
N ASP A 19 4.89 14.27 0.64
CA ASP A 19 3.56 14.58 0.08
C ASP A 19 3.07 13.46 -0.87
N VAL A 20 1.79 13.50 -1.18
CA VAL A 20 1.10 12.48 -1.97
C VAL A 20 1.13 12.84 -3.47
N PRO A 21 1.66 11.98 -4.36
CA PRO A 21 1.78 12.28 -5.78
C PRO A 21 0.48 12.74 -6.44
N ASN A 22 -0.65 12.09 -6.13
CA ASN A 22 -1.95 12.46 -6.70
C ASN A 22 -2.45 13.82 -6.18
N ARG A 23 -2.08 14.23 -4.96
CA ARG A 23 -2.38 15.59 -4.45
C ARG A 23 -1.56 16.62 -5.20
N VAL A 24 -0.24 16.42 -5.28
CA VAL A 24 0.69 17.32 -5.98
C VAL A 24 0.29 17.48 -7.45
N TRP A 25 -0.06 16.38 -8.11
CA TRP A 25 -0.47 16.38 -9.51
C TRP A 25 -1.80 17.10 -9.76
N LYS A 26 -2.81 16.87 -8.92
CA LYS A 26 -4.16 17.43 -9.12
C LYS A 26 -4.39 18.77 -8.44
N GLY A 27 -3.50 19.21 -7.56
CA GLY A 27 -3.67 20.38 -6.70
C GLY A 27 -4.88 20.29 -5.77
N LYS A 28 -5.37 19.06 -5.48
CA LYS A 28 -6.56 18.80 -4.68
C LYS A 28 -6.28 17.69 -3.68
N ASP A 29 -6.94 17.75 -2.53
CA ASP A 29 -6.85 16.68 -1.56
C ASP A 29 -7.33 15.35 -2.11
N VAL A 30 -6.67 14.29 -1.63
CA VAL A 30 -6.93 12.92 -2.05
C VAL A 30 -7.99 12.28 -1.16
N SER A 31 -8.95 11.58 -1.77
CA SER A 31 -9.94 10.79 -1.05
C SER A 31 -9.47 9.34 -0.95
N TYR A 32 -9.48 8.80 0.26
CA TYR A 32 -9.19 7.39 0.55
C TYR A 32 -10.45 6.54 0.73
N ALA A 33 -11.65 7.13 0.56
CA ALA A 33 -12.94 6.46 0.83
C ALA A 33 -13.18 5.20 -0.01
N HIS A 34 -12.48 5.08 -1.14
CA HIS A 34 -12.55 3.93 -2.05
C HIS A 34 -11.60 2.79 -1.65
N LEU A 35 -10.64 3.03 -0.73
CA LEU A 35 -9.76 1.98 -0.22
C LEU A 35 -10.52 1.10 0.76
N ARG A 36 -10.30 -0.21 0.64
CA ARG A 36 -10.85 -1.23 1.52
C ARG A 36 -9.73 -2.09 2.07
N VAL A 37 -9.81 -2.32 3.38
CA VAL A 37 -9.06 -3.37 4.06
C VAL A 37 -9.71 -4.70 3.70
N PHE A 38 -8.94 -5.59 3.11
CA PHE A 38 -9.35 -6.97 2.93
C PHE A 38 -8.85 -7.80 4.11
N GLY A 39 -9.74 -8.64 4.64
CA GLY A 39 -9.62 -9.29 5.95
C GLY A 39 -8.55 -10.38 6.07
N CYS A 40 -7.52 -10.39 5.25
CA CYS A 40 -6.39 -11.30 5.41
C CYS A 40 -5.22 -10.61 6.11
N ARG A 41 -4.65 -11.30 7.11
CA ARG A 41 -3.32 -11.00 7.59
C ARG A 41 -2.33 -11.45 6.52
N ALA A 42 -1.66 -10.50 5.91
CA ALA A 42 -0.58 -10.76 4.98
C ALA A 42 0.77 -10.68 5.72
N SER A 43 1.80 -11.26 5.12
CA SER A 43 3.17 -11.22 5.64
C SER A 43 4.11 -10.80 4.52
N VAL A 44 4.86 -9.72 4.72
CA VAL A 44 5.91 -9.29 3.78
C VAL A 44 7.26 -9.85 4.26
N HIS A 45 8.06 -10.34 3.34
CA HIS A 45 9.43 -10.79 3.63
C HIS A 45 10.31 -9.59 3.99
N VAL A 46 11.05 -9.69 5.10
CA VAL A 46 12.06 -8.70 5.47
C VAL A 46 13.41 -9.16 4.92
N PRO A 47 14.08 -8.37 4.06
CA PRO A 47 15.41 -8.67 3.54
C PRO A 47 16.42 -9.00 4.64
N ARG A 48 17.47 -9.76 4.30
CA ARG A 48 18.45 -10.24 5.29
C ARG A 48 19.27 -9.08 5.87
N ASP A 49 19.52 -8.09 5.05
CA ASP A 49 20.25 -6.84 5.27
C ASP A 49 19.48 -5.87 6.17
N GLU A 50 18.16 -6.03 6.30
CA GLU A 50 17.30 -5.26 7.21
C GLU A 50 17.03 -5.96 8.56
N ARG A 51 17.63 -7.14 8.83
CA ARG A 51 17.33 -7.94 10.02
C ARG A 51 18.56 -8.59 10.67
N SER A 52 18.56 -8.72 12.00
CA SER A 52 19.60 -9.41 12.78
C SER A 52 19.40 -10.93 12.86
N LYS A 53 20.39 -11.67 13.39
CA LYS A 53 20.47 -13.15 13.37
C LYS A 53 19.29 -13.88 14.04
N LEU A 54 18.42 -13.20 14.77
CA LEU A 54 17.24 -13.79 15.44
C LEU A 54 15.96 -12.98 15.22
N ASP A 55 15.99 -11.97 14.34
CA ASP A 55 14.83 -11.16 14.04
C ASP A 55 13.84 -11.94 13.16
N SER A 56 12.55 -11.60 13.27
CA SER A 56 11.51 -12.17 12.42
C SER A 56 11.86 -12.00 10.94
N LYS A 57 11.64 -13.05 10.14
CA LYS A 57 11.82 -13.01 8.68
C LYS A 57 10.67 -12.32 7.95
N THR A 58 9.58 -12.04 8.65
CA THR A 58 8.37 -11.46 8.07
C THR A 58 7.81 -10.35 8.94
N LYS A 59 7.21 -9.37 8.29
CA LYS A 59 6.41 -8.32 8.92
C LYS A 59 4.94 -8.56 8.61
N GLN A 60 4.10 -8.59 9.64
CA GLN A 60 2.65 -8.69 9.47
C GLN A 60 2.14 -7.40 8.81
N CYS A 61 1.26 -7.56 7.84
CA CYS A 61 0.59 -6.46 7.14
C CYS A 61 -0.88 -6.79 6.88
N ILE A 62 -1.60 -5.78 6.43
CA ILE A 62 -3.00 -5.88 6.05
C ILE A 62 -3.07 -5.61 4.55
N PHE A 63 -3.81 -6.44 3.82
CA PHE A 63 -4.00 -6.22 2.39
C PHE A 63 -4.99 -5.07 2.16
N LEU A 64 -4.58 -4.08 1.38
CA LEU A 64 -5.38 -2.94 0.96
C LEU A 64 -5.67 -3.05 -0.53
N GLY A 65 -6.90 -2.75 -0.94
CA GLY A 65 -7.24 -2.64 -2.35
C GLY A 65 -8.37 -1.65 -2.63
N SER A 66 -8.61 -1.37 -3.91
CA SER A 66 -9.67 -0.46 -4.35
C SER A 66 -10.98 -1.23 -4.62
N LYS A 67 -12.13 -0.58 -4.48
CA LYS A 67 -13.42 -1.21 -4.84
C LYS A 67 -13.56 -1.45 -6.36
N ASP A 68 -12.76 -0.77 -7.19
CA ASP A 68 -12.90 -0.78 -8.65
C ASP A 68 -12.38 -2.04 -9.37
N ASP A 69 -11.69 -2.99 -8.71
CA ASP A 69 -11.55 -4.31 -9.36
C ASP A 69 -12.89 -5.05 -9.21
N GLU A 70 -13.65 -5.09 -10.30
CA GLU A 70 -14.91 -5.86 -10.49
C GLU A 70 -14.77 -7.38 -10.29
N PHE A 71 -13.57 -7.87 -9.99
CA PHE A 71 -13.32 -9.29 -9.75
C PHE A 71 -13.19 -9.53 -8.25
N GLY A 72 -14.19 -10.21 -7.70
CA GLY A 72 -14.27 -10.57 -6.28
C GLY A 72 -12.92 -11.07 -5.75
N TYR A 73 -12.43 -10.41 -4.72
CA TYR A 73 -11.18 -10.75 -4.06
C TYR A 73 -11.42 -11.97 -3.17
N ARG A 74 -11.30 -13.16 -3.76
CA ARG A 74 -11.25 -14.43 -3.05
C ARG A 74 -9.79 -14.70 -2.69
N LEU A 75 -9.53 -14.99 -1.42
CA LEU A 75 -8.25 -15.55 -0.98
C LEU A 75 -7.95 -16.87 -1.70
#